data_AF-A0AAU4XR78-F1
#
_entry.id   AF-A0AAU4XR78-F1
#
_cell.length_a   1.000
_cell.length_b   1.000
_cell.length_c   1.000
_cell.angle_alpha   90.00
_cell.angle_beta   90.00
_cell.angle_gamma   90.00
#
_symmetry.space_group_name_H-M   'P 1'
#
loop_
_entity.id
_entity.type
_entity.pdbx_description
1 polymer ?
#
loop_
_entity_poly.entity_id
_entity_poly.type
_entity_poly.pdbx_seq_one_letter_code
_entity_poly.pdbx_strand_id
1 'polypeptide(L)'
;MANLTGDQEVPVAGGPAVGDKDGSAQALVQVRGDRVTFALAWQGIGAPTLGHIHQGNAGTNGDVKVPLFTSAMPSTLNSAAGQVSVTDAALARQLENEPAHFYVNLHSKQFPGGAVRGQLKRARAHVNPLNIIEGGALHAISDGGQEVPKNDQSKVGDPDGEAITFLHARNNTVDFSMAWVNIAPPTLGHVHQGRFGQNGDVKFPLFTTPVPAGVFAVSGSLVNQDPSAIRQVQNNPGDFYSNLHTPEFPDGAVRGQLFGNDLGYGTSTSSEPKETTPGNSGGSASSTNGKAAPRSGRATLLDDPGPFSGKSPSQGVAGTGCVDVSRPGVASAVQTEQPINVWSGPGCTGDSLVISGDTTDLSKVGFNDKIASIFFGDI
;
A
#
# COMPACT_ATOMS: atom_id res chain seq x y z
N MET A 1 -21.37 -5.83 7.21
CA MET A 1 -20.70 -6.66 6.19
C MET A 1 -21.74 -7.36 5.32
N ALA A 2 -21.40 -7.67 4.08
CA ALA A 2 -22.22 -8.47 3.16
C ALA A 2 -21.31 -9.33 2.27
N ASN A 3 -21.77 -10.54 1.95
CA ASN A 3 -21.19 -11.35 0.88
C ASN A 3 -22.15 -11.24 -0.31
N LEU A 4 -21.63 -10.79 -1.44
CA LEU A 4 -22.40 -10.50 -2.63
C LEU A 4 -22.15 -11.57 -3.68
N THR A 5 -23.20 -12.01 -4.34
CA THR A 5 -23.16 -12.98 -5.44
C THR A 5 -24.24 -12.63 -6.46
N GLY A 6 -24.11 -13.08 -7.71
CA GLY A 6 -25.09 -12.74 -8.75
C GLY A 6 -26.46 -13.39 -8.54
N ASP A 7 -26.53 -14.56 -7.90
CA ASP A 7 -27.79 -15.26 -7.59
C ASP A 7 -28.66 -14.54 -6.54
N GLN A 8 -28.09 -13.57 -5.81
CA GLN A 8 -28.82 -12.72 -4.87
C GLN A 8 -29.52 -11.52 -5.54
N GLU A 9 -29.23 -11.26 -6.82
CA GLU A 9 -29.92 -10.24 -7.62
C GLU A 9 -31.38 -10.60 -7.84
N VAL A 10 -32.24 -9.59 -7.97
CA VAL A 10 -33.68 -9.79 -8.22
C VAL A 10 -34.03 -9.18 -9.57
N PRO A 11 -34.14 -9.99 -10.63
CA PRO A 11 -34.47 -9.52 -11.96
C PRO A 11 -35.84 -8.83 -12.02
N VAL A 12 -35.93 -7.77 -12.81
CA VAL A 12 -37.20 -7.12 -13.18
C VAL A 12 -37.51 -7.47 -14.64
N ALA A 13 -38.74 -7.89 -14.92
CA ALA A 13 -39.15 -8.24 -16.29
C ALA A 13 -38.98 -7.04 -17.24
N GLY A 14 -38.25 -7.24 -18.34
CA GLY A 14 -37.92 -6.17 -19.29
C GLY A 14 -36.85 -5.18 -18.80
N GLY A 15 -36.27 -5.42 -17.61
CA GLY A 15 -35.19 -4.62 -17.05
C GLY A 15 -33.81 -4.93 -17.64
N PRO A 16 -32.77 -4.16 -17.25
CA PRO A 16 -31.39 -4.44 -17.61
C PRO A 16 -30.92 -5.81 -17.12
N ALA A 17 -29.84 -6.33 -17.72
CA ALA A 17 -29.23 -7.58 -17.28
C ALA A 17 -28.73 -7.48 -15.82
N VAL A 18 -28.97 -8.54 -15.06
CA VAL A 18 -28.54 -8.70 -13.66
C VAL A 18 -27.99 -10.09 -13.40
N GLY A 19 -27.25 -10.25 -12.32
CA GLY A 19 -26.86 -11.54 -11.77
C GLY A 19 -25.72 -12.20 -12.53
N ASP A 20 -24.51 -11.74 -12.24
CA ASP A 20 -23.28 -12.33 -12.77
C ASP A 20 -23.00 -13.68 -12.11
N LYS A 21 -23.02 -14.77 -12.90
CA LYS A 21 -23.10 -16.14 -12.33
C LYS A 21 -21.80 -16.58 -11.66
N ASP A 22 -20.67 -16.11 -12.16
CA ASP A 22 -19.32 -16.31 -11.65
C ASP A 22 -18.83 -15.14 -10.78
N GLY A 23 -19.65 -14.10 -10.67
CA GLY A 23 -19.37 -12.91 -9.88
C GLY A 23 -19.57 -13.10 -8.38
N SER A 24 -18.60 -12.61 -7.61
CA SER A 24 -18.72 -12.46 -6.17
C SER A 24 -18.04 -11.20 -5.66
N ALA A 25 -18.49 -10.69 -4.52
CA ALA A 25 -17.80 -9.63 -3.80
C ALA A 25 -18.01 -9.73 -2.29
N GLN A 26 -17.15 -9.06 -1.53
CA GLN A 26 -17.32 -8.80 -0.11
C GLN A 26 -17.43 -7.30 0.11
N ALA A 27 -18.36 -6.90 0.96
CA ALA A 27 -18.54 -5.51 1.35
C ALA A 27 -18.45 -5.36 2.88
N LEU A 28 -17.63 -4.43 3.30
CA LEU A 28 -17.55 -3.94 4.66
C LEU A 28 -18.05 -2.50 4.68
N VAL A 29 -18.90 -2.18 5.65
CA VAL A 29 -19.50 -0.87 5.79
C VAL A 29 -19.45 -0.51 7.27
N GLN A 30 -18.89 0.66 7.57
CA GLN A 30 -18.88 1.27 8.90
C GLN A 30 -19.58 2.61 8.81
N VAL A 31 -20.56 2.82 9.69
CA VAL A 31 -21.24 4.10 9.85
C VAL A 31 -20.71 4.76 11.13
N ARG A 32 -20.31 6.03 11.06
CA ARG A 32 -19.94 6.85 12.22
C ARG A 32 -20.51 8.26 12.03
N GLY A 33 -21.59 8.57 12.74
CA GLY A 33 -22.30 9.83 12.54
C GLY A 33 -22.88 9.91 11.12
N ASP A 34 -22.50 10.92 10.36
CA ASP A 34 -22.87 11.09 8.95
C ASP A 34 -21.92 10.38 7.98
N ARG A 35 -20.83 9.78 8.45
CA ARG A 35 -19.83 9.15 7.59
C ARG A 35 -20.12 7.67 7.37
N VAL A 36 -20.20 7.26 6.11
CA VAL A 36 -20.22 5.85 5.69
C VAL A 36 -18.89 5.53 5.04
N THR A 37 -18.05 4.76 5.74
CA THR A 37 -16.81 4.20 5.21
C THR A 37 -17.08 2.80 4.69
N PHE A 38 -16.63 2.51 3.48
CA PHE A 38 -16.80 1.21 2.83
C PHE A 38 -15.47 0.62 2.39
N ALA A 39 -15.42 -0.71 2.34
CA ALA A 39 -14.40 -1.46 1.63
C ALA A 39 -15.06 -2.58 0.83
N LEU A 40 -14.62 -2.75 -0.40
CA LEU A 40 -15.14 -3.68 -1.37
C LEU A 40 -13.98 -4.49 -1.92
N ALA A 41 -14.17 -5.79 -2.06
CA ALA A 41 -13.29 -6.70 -2.80
C ALA A 41 -14.17 -7.55 -3.71
N TRP A 42 -13.83 -7.64 -4.99
CA TRP A 42 -14.64 -8.33 -6.00
C TRP A 42 -13.80 -9.27 -6.86
N GLN A 43 -14.45 -10.31 -7.35
CA GLN A 43 -13.85 -11.31 -8.23
C GLN A 43 -14.90 -11.86 -9.19
N GLY A 44 -14.47 -12.19 -10.40
CA GLY A 44 -15.35 -12.81 -11.40
C GLY A 44 -16.41 -11.86 -11.96
N ILE A 45 -16.26 -10.55 -11.74
CA ILE A 45 -17.07 -9.51 -12.39
C ILE A 45 -16.16 -8.59 -13.20
N GLY A 46 -16.69 -8.02 -14.27
CA GLY A 46 -16.04 -6.89 -14.94
C GLY A 46 -15.89 -5.68 -14.00
N ALA A 47 -15.00 -4.75 -14.34
CA ALA A 47 -14.73 -3.55 -13.54
C ALA A 47 -16.03 -2.87 -13.08
N PRO A 48 -16.23 -2.69 -11.76
CA PRO A 48 -17.45 -2.10 -11.25
C PRO A 48 -17.69 -0.70 -11.82
N THR A 49 -18.87 -0.47 -12.38
CA THR A 49 -19.28 0.82 -12.94
C THR A 49 -19.96 1.72 -11.92
N LEU A 50 -20.67 1.12 -10.96
CA LEU A 50 -21.38 1.78 -9.87
C LEU A 50 -21.36 0.87 -8.63
N GLY A 51 -21.40 1.49 -7.45
CA GLY A 51 -21.57 0.81 -6.18
C GLY A 51 -22.58 1.54 -5.31
N HIS A 52 -23.55 0.81 -4.77
CA HIS A 52 -24.66 1.39 -4.02
C HIS A 52 -24.95 0.62 -2.74
N ILE A 53 -25.49 1.32 -1.74
CA ILE A 53 -26.32 0.74 -0.69
C ILE A 53 -27.77 1.10 -0.99
N HIS A 54 -28.60 0.07 -1.09
CA HIS A 54 -30.04 0.18 -1.28
C HIS A 54 -30.79 -0.14 0.02
N GLN A 55 -31.99 0.39 0.17
CA GLN A 55 -32.91 0.02 1.25
C GLN A 55 -33.99 -0.94 0.73
N GLY A 56 -33.88 -2.21 1.11
CA GLY A 56 -34.80 -3.27 0.74
C GLY A 56 -34.46 -4.57 1.46
N ASN A 57 -35.48 -5.35 1.80
CA ASN A 57 -35.31 -6.65 2.44
C ASN A 57 -34.71 -7.67 1.45
N ALA A 58 -34.16 -8.75 1.99
CA ALA A 58 -33.65 -9.86 1.19
C ALA A 58 -34.73 -10.35 0.21
N GLY A 59 -34.37 -10.52 -1.06
CA GLY A 59 -35.30 -10.93 -2.12
C GLY A 59 -36.20 -9.82 -2.68
N THR A 60 -36.07 -8.57 -2.23
CA THR A 60 -36.83 -7.43 -2.77
C THR A 60 -35.91 -6.31 -3.23
N ASN A 61 -36.18 -5.74 -4.41
CA ASN A 61 -35.50 -4.53 -4.89
C ASN A 61 -35.91 -3.31 -4.08
N GLY A 62 -34.96 -2.37 -3.89
CA GLY A 62 -35.17 -1.17 -3.12
C GLY A 62 -34.46 0.05 -3.72
N ASP A 63 -34.81 1.25 -3.25
CA ASP A 63 -34.21 2.49 -3.71
C ASP A 63 -32.73 2.59 -3.31
N VAL A 64 -31.93 3.24 -4.16
CA VAL A 64 -30.57 3.65 -3.79
C VAL A 64 -30.67 4.68 -2.66
N LYS A 65 -29.98 4.43 -1.55
CA LYS A 65 -29.90 5.38 -0.42
C LYS A 65 -28.51 5.96 -0.24
N VAL A 66 -27.46 5.19 -0.55
CA VAL A 66 -26.08 5.67 -0.46
C VAL A 66 -25.33 5.28 -1.74
N PRO A 67 -25.05 6.23 -2.64
CA PRO A 67 -24.08 6.03 -3.70
C PRO A 67 -22.68 5.95 -3.12
N LEU A 68 -22.01 4.81 -3.25
CA LEU A 68 -20.64 4.59 -2.78
C LEU A 68 -19.63 5.15 -3.79
N PHE A 69 -19.89 4.94 -5.08
CA PHE A 69 -19.19 5.54 -6.20
C PHE A 69 -20.08 5.54 -7.45
N THR A 70 -19.89 6.54 -8.31
CA THR A 70 -20.76 6.81 -9.48
C THR A 70 -20.02 6.83 -10.82
N SER A 71 -18.75 6.43 -10.83
CA SER A 71 -17.93 6.27 -12.03
C SER A 71 -17.22 4.93 -12.01
N ALA A 72 -16.83 4.44 -13.19
CA ALA A 72 -16.19 3.14 -13.29
C ALA A 72 -14.83 3.09 -12.58
N MET A 73 -14.58 1.98 -11.89
CA MET A 73 -13.27 1.65 -11.37
C MET A 73 -12.31 1.28 -12.52
N PRO A 74 -11.01 1.57 -12.40
CA PRO A 74 -10.01 1.02 -13.31
C PRO A 74 -10.07 -0.51 -13.37
N SER A 75 -9.85 -1.08 -14.57
CA SER A 75 -10.03 -2.51 -14.83
C SER A 75 -8.97 -3.41 -14.18
N THR A 76 -7.86 -2.83 -13.73
CA THR A 76 -6.79 -3.54 -13.01
C THR A 76 -7.11 -3.73 -11.53
N LEU A 77 -8.13 -3.02 -11.02
CA LEU A 77 -8.52 -3.09 -9.62
C LEU A 77 -9.45 -4.27 -9.35
N ASN A 78 -9.26 -4.86 -8.18
CA ASN A 78 -10.15 -5.88 -7.61
C ASN A 78 -10.67 -5.50 -6.23
N SER A 79 -10.16 -4.42 -5.62
CA SER A 79 -10.61 -3.92 -4.33
C SER A 79 -10.52 -2.40 -4.24
N ALA A 80 -11.40 -1.79 -3.45
CA ALA A 80 -11.39 -0.36 -3.16
C ALA A 80 -11.99 -0.06 -1.78
N ALA A 81 -11.44 0.94 -1.09
CA ALA A 81 -12.01 1.52 0.11
C ALA A 81 -12.20 3.01 -0.07
N GLY A 82 -13.31 3.49 0.47
CA GLY A 82 -13.72 4.88 0.34
C GLY A 82 -14.65 5.32 1.45
N GLN A 83 -15.07 6.57 1.35
CA GLN A 83 -16.04 7.16 2.26
C GLN A 83 -16.99 8.09 1.52
N VAL A 84 -18.21 8.16 2.04
CA VAL A 84 -19.23 9.10 1.60
C VAL A 84 -19.97 9.67 2.81
N SER A 85 -20.47 10.89 2.68
CA SER A 85 -21.29 11.54 3.71
C SER A 85 -22.77 11.32 3.43
N VAL A 86 -23.52 10.92 4.45
CA VAL A 86 -24.97 10.75 4.46
C VAL A 86 -25.57 11.86 5.32
N THR A 87 -26.10 12.89 4.67
CA THR A 87 -26.63 14.09 5.34
C THR A 87 -27.94 13.83 6.09
N ASP A 88 -28.71 12.81 5.69
CA ASP A 88 -29.89 12.37 6.43
C ASP A 88 -29.47 11.54 7.65
N ALA A 89 -29.52 12.18 8.82
CA ALA A 89 -29.18 11.54 10.09
C ALA A 89 -30.12 10.38 10.46
N ALA A 90 -31.38 10.38 10.00
CA ALA A 90 -32.28 9.26 10.24
C ALA A 90 -31.86 8.04 9.40
N LEU A 91 -31.51 8.25 8.13
CA LEU A 91 -30.95 7.21 7.26
C LEU A 91 -29.64 6.65 7.81
N ALA A 92 -28.71 7.50 8.24
CA ALA A 92 -27.44 7.05 8.81
C ALA A 92 -27.66 6.19 10.07
N ARG A 93 -28.53 6.64 10.98
CA ARG A 93 -28.93 5.84 12.16
C ARG A 93 -29.61 4.54 11.78
N GLN A 94 -30.46 4.53 10.75
CA GLN A 94 -31.12 3.31 10.31
C GLN A 94 -30.13 2.31 9.72
N LEU A 95 -29.19 2.77 8.88
CA LEU A 95 -28.13 1.93 8.31
C LEU A 95 -27.24 1.31 9.40
N GLU A 96 -26.93 2.08 10.45
CA GLU A 96 -26.16 1.62 11.60
C GLU A 96 -26.95 0.62 12.47
N ASN A 97 -28.22 0.90 12.73
CA ASN A 97 -29.02 0.16 13.70
C ASN A 97 -29.72 -1.08 13.13
N GLU A 98 -30.14 -0.99 11.88
CA GLU A 98 -30.95 -1.97 11.18
C GLU A 98 -30.33 -2.37 9.83
N PRO A 99 -29.04 -2.78 9.78
CA PRO A 99 -28.36 -3.06 8.52
C PRO A 99 -29.04 -4.16 7.70
N ALA A 100 -29.82 -5.04 8.34
CA ALA A 100 -30.56 -6.11 7.68
C ALA A 100 -31.65 -5.60 6.71
N HIS A 101 -32.05 -4.33 6.76
CA HIS A 101 -32.97 -3.71 5.80
C HIS A 101 -32.26 -3.09 4.59
N PHE A 102 -30.93 -3.25 4.49
CA PHE A 102 -30.12 -2.70 3.42
C PHE A 102 -29.31 -3.79 2.72
N TYR A 103 -28.98 -3.56 1.46
CA TYR A 103 -28.06 -4.40 0.69
C TYR A 103 -27.05 -3.57 -0.08
N VAL A 104 -25.86 -4.15 -0.28
CA VAL A 104 -24.84 -3.58 -1.18
C VAL A 104 -25.02 -4.20 -2.55
N ASN A 105 -24.84 -3.39 -3.59
CA ASN A 105 -24.90 -3.80 -4.96
C ASN A 105 -23.74 -3.21 -5.76
N LEU A 106 -23.09 -4.03 -6.58
CA LEU A 106 -22.08 -3.59 -7.55
C LEU A 106 -22.60 -3.86 -8.96
N HIS A 107 -22.45 -2.87 -9.83
CA HIS A 107 -22.87 -2.95 -11.23
C HIS A 107 -21.64 -3.12 -12.12
N SER A 108 -21.81 -3.73 -13.28
CA SER A 108 -20.77 -3.80 -14.30
C SER A 108 -21.35 -3.42 -15.66
N LYS A 109 -20.48 -3.25 -16.67
CA LYS A 109 -20.94 -2.98 -18.04
C LYS A 109 -21.84 -4.09 -18.58
N GLN A 110 -21.54 -5.35 -18.23
CA GLN A 110 -22.33 -6.52 -18.67
C GLN A 110 -23.63 -6.66 -17.90
N PHE A 111 -23.63 -6.28 -16.61
CA PHE A 111 -24.78 -6.37 -15.72
C PHE A 111 -25.13 -4.98 -15.15
N PRO A 112 -25.67 -4.07 -15.98
CA PRO A 112 -25.95 -2.70 -15.57
C PRO A 112 -27.07 -2.61 -14.51
N GLY A 113 -27.94 -3.61 -14.40
CA GLY A 113 -28.95 -3.66 -13.34
C GLY A 113 -28.41 -4.14 -11.98
N GLY A 114 -27.19 -4.70 -11.95
CA GLY A 114 -26.58 -5.30 -10.76
C GLY A 114 -25.82 -6.57 -11.14
N ALA A 115 -24.50 -6.56 -11.01
CA ALA A 115 -23.66 -7.74 -11.23
C ALA A 115 -23.73 -8.67 -10.02
N VAL A 116 -23.56 -8.12 -8.81
CA VAL A 116 -23.59 -8.88 -7.56
C VAL A 116 -24.30 -8.08 -6.47
N ARG A 117 -25.10 -8.77 -5.66
CA ARG A 117 -25.88 -8.20 -4.56
C ARG A 117 -25.66 -8.98 -3.27
N GLY A 118 -25.75 -8.29 -2.12
CA GLY A 118 -25.61 -8.93 -0.81
C GLY A 118 -26.24 -8.13 0.32
N GLN A 119 -27.07 -8.79 1.13
CA GLN A 119 -27.73 -8.16 2.28
C GLN A 119 -26.71 -7.80 3.37
N LEU A 120 -26.79 -6.58 3.90
CA LEU A 120 -25.96 -6.14 5.01
C LEU A 120 -26.36 -6.85 6.30
N LYS A 121 -25.35 -7.22 7.07
CA LYS A 121 -25.46 -7.85 8.39
C LYS A 121 -24.48 -7.20 9.35
N ARG A 122 -24.81 -7.17 10.64
CA ARG A 122 -23.87 -6.74 11.68
C ARG A 122 -22.65 -7.67 11.68
N ALA A 123 -21.46 -7.09 11.64
CA ALA A 123 -20.23 -7.86 11.81
C ALA A 123 -20.12 -8.33 13.27
N ARG A 124 -19.66 -9.57 13.48
CA ARG A 124 -19.49 -10.16 14.82
C ARG A 124 -18.18 -9.74 15.51
N ALA A 125 -17.29 -9.10 14.75
CA ALA A 125 -16.02 -8.55 15.22
C ALA A 125 -15.79 -7.19 14.56
N HIS A 126 -14.91 -6.37 15.14
CA HIS A 126 -14.44 -5.17 14.46
C HIS A 126 -13.70 -5.60 13.18
N VAL A 127 -14.11 -5.03 12.04
CA VAL A 127 -13.43 -5.25 10.76
C VAL A 127 -12.78 -3.94 10.35
N ASN A 128 -11.50 -3.98 10.02
CA ASN A 128 -10.80 -2.81 9.50
C ASN A 128 -11.04 -2.76 7.97
N PRO A 129 -11.70 -1.72 7.44
CA PRO A 129 -11.92 -1.56 6.00
C PRO A 129 -10.60 -1.52 5.21
N LEU A 130 -9.50 -1.14 5.84
CA LEU A 130 -8.17 -1.11 5.23
C LEU A 130 -7.51 -2.49 5.12
N ASN A 131 -8.12 -3.56 5.64
CA ASN A 131 -7.60 -4.92 5.44
C ASN A 131 -7.61 -5.36 3.96
N ILE A 132 -8.24 -4.59 3.06
CA ILE A 132 -8.10 -4.79 1.62
C ILE A 132 -6.71 -4.43 1.09
N ILE A 133 -5.94 -3.65 1.86
CA ILE A 133 -4.55 -3.30 1.55
C ILE A 133 -3.73 -4.51 1.97
N GLU A 134 -3.33 -5.31 0.98
CA GLU A 134 -2.45 -6.43 1.22
C GLU A 134 -1.01 -5.90 1.19
N GLY A 135 -0.26 -6.18 2.25
CA GLY A 135 1.15 -5.83 2.33
C GLY A 135 1.94 -6.48 1.18
N GLY A 136 2.79 -5.70 0.54
CA GLY A 136 3.73 -6.14 -0.48
C GLY A 136 5.07 -6.56 0.13
N ALA A 137 5.97 -7.06 -0.71
CA ALA A 137 7.37 -7.19 -0.31
C ALA A 137 8.12 -5.87 -0.49
N LEU A 138 7.67 -5.04 -1.45
CA LEU A 138 8.25 -3.74 -1.77
C LEU A 138 7.25 -2.65 -1.42
N HIS A 139 7.73 -1.56 -0.84
CA HIS A 139 6.90 -0.43 -0.42
C HIS A 139 7.48 0.90 -0.90
N ALA A 140 6.63 1.90 -1.06
CA ALA A 140 7.02 3.30 -1.18
C ALA A 140 6.19 4.15 -0.23
N ILE A 141 6.83 5.11 0.43
CA ILE A 141 6.17 6.18 1.17
C ILE A 141 6.35 7.43 0.32
N SER A 142 5.24 8.01 -0.12
CA SER A 142 5.20 9.03 -1.15
C SER A 142 4.65 10.33 -0.60
N ASP A 143 5.25 11.43 -1.00
CA ASP A 143 4.76 12.79 -0.76
C ASP A 143 5.06 13.68 -1.97
N GLY A 144 4.51 14.90 -1.98
CA GLY A 144 4.72 15.83 -3.08
C GLY A 144 6.13 16.45 -3.13
N GLY A 145 6.86 16.48 -2.01
CA GLY A 145 8.23 17.01 -1.94
C GLY A 145 9.25 16.12 -2.65
N GLN A 146 8.93 14.84 -2.85
CA GLN A 146 9.77 13.88 -3.57
C GLN A 146 9.64 13.93 -5.10
N GLU A 147 8.67 14.69 -5.62
CA GLU A 147 8.44 14.84 -7.06
C GLU A 147 9.58 15.56 -7.78
N VAL A 148 9.82 15.18 -9.03
CA VAL A 148 10.84 15.81 -9.88
C VAL A 148 10.16 16.44 -11.09
N PRO A 149 10.08 17.78 -11.20
CA PRO A 149 9.45 18.43 -12.33
C PRO A 149 10.15 18.07 -13.64
N LYS A 150 9.37 17.79 -14.68
CA LYS A 150 9.90 17.65 -16.04
C LYS A 150 10.10 19.01 -16.71
N ASN A 151 9.07 19.85 -16.68
CA ASN A 151 9.03 21.14 -17.37
C ASN A 151 8.49 22.27 -16.47
N ASP A 152 7.43 22.00 -15.71
CA ASP A 152 6.69 23.00 -14.93
C ASP A 152 6.57 22.56 -13.48
N GLN A 153 7.21 23.30 -12.57
CA GLN A 153 7.18 23.05 -11.13
C GLN A 153 5.76 23.13 -10.56
N SER A 154 4.86 23.90 -11.17
CA SER A 154 3.48 24.04 -10.69
C SER A 154 2.58 22.84 -11.04
N LYS A 155 3.09 21.89 -11.82
CA LYS A 155 2.35 20.68 -12.26
C LYS A 155 2.75 19.42 -11.52
N VAL A 156 3.67 19.53 -10.56
CA VAL A 156 4.10 18.43 -9.72
C VAL A 156 4.07 18.81 -8.24
N GLY A 157 3.99 17.81 -7.39
CA GLY A 157 4.23 17.94 -5.95
C GLY A 157 3.07 18.57 -5.21
N ASP A 158 2.09 17.75 -4.86
CA ASP A 158 0.99 18.14 -3.99
C ASP A 158 1.55 18.46 -2.58
N PRO A 159 1.49 19.73 -2.11
CA PRO A 159 2.22 20.17 -0.93
C PRO A 159 1.75 19.53 0.38
N ASP A 160 0.57 18.92 0.41
CA ASP A 160 0.07 18.18 1.57
C ASP A 160 -0.38 16.75 1.27
N GLY A 161 -0.14 16.29 0.04
CA GLY A 161 -0.42 14.94 -0.40
C GLY A 161 0.53 13.91 0.18
N GLU A 162 -0.02 12.80 0.64
CA GLU A 162 0.74 11.64 1.08
C GLU A 162 0.12 10.36 0.51
N ALA A 163 0.96 9.37 0.22
CA ALA A 163 0.50 8.04 -0.15
C ALA A 163 1.47 6.95 0.32
N ILE A 164 0.93 5.74 0.44
CA ILE A 164 1.71 4.53 0.60
C ILE A 164 1.36 3.56 -0.51
N THR A 165 2.39 2.94 -1.07
CA THR A 165 2.26 1.91 -2.09
C THR A 165 2.89 0.63 -1.58
N PHE A 166 2.19 -0.47 -1.77
CA PHE A 166 2.64 -1.82 -1.56
C PHE A 166 2.68 -2.53 -2.91
N LEU A 167 3.78 -3.23 -3.18
CA LEU A 167 4.00 -3.97 -4.41
C LEU A 167 4.48 -5.38 -4.09
N HIS A 168 3.87 -6.35 -4.77
CA HIS A 168 4.33 -7.73 -4.76
C HIS A 168 4.49 -8.21 -6.21
N ALA A 169 5.72 -8.07 -6.71
CA ALA A 169 6.10 -8.57 -8.02
C ALA A 169 6.50 -10.04 -7.91
N ARG A 170 5.86 -10.95 -8.68
CA ARG A 170 6.20 -12.38 -8.74
C ARG A 170 6.03 -12.88 -10.16
N ASN A 171 6.94 -13.71 -10.67
CA ASN A 171 6.83 -14.33 -12.00
C ASN A 171 6.57 -13.31 -13.13
N ASN A 172 5.31 -13.19 -13.55
CA ASN A 172 4.81 -12.24 -14.55
C ASN A 172 3.61 -11.42 -14.02
N THR A 173 3.42 -11.34 -12.71
CA THR A 173 2.36 -10.57 -12.06
C THR A 173 2.93 -9.50 -11.12
N VAL A 174 2.20 -8.40 -11.00
CA VAL A 174 2.46 -7.33 -10.05
C VAL A 174 1.16 -7.07 -9.30
N ASP A 175 1.05 -7.62 -8.10
CA ASP A 175 -0.03 -7.28 -7.18
C ASP A 175 0.33 -5.97 -6.48
N PHE A 176 -0.64 -5.07 -6.30
CA PHE A 176 -0.41 -3.79 -5.66
C PHE A 176 -1.57 -3.39 -4.76
N SER A 177 -1.22 -2.63 -3.72
CA SER A 177 -2.17 -1.88 -2.91
C SER A 177 -1.66 -0.46 -2.73
N MET A 178 -2.55 0.52 -2.78
CA MET A 178 -2.21 1.92 -2.61
C MET A 178 -3.24 2.57 -1.70
N ALA A 179 -2.79 3.49 -0.84
CA ALA A 179 -3.66 4.37 -0.08
C ALA A 179 -3.09 5.78 -0.09
N TRP A 180 -3.96 6.78 -0.07
CA TRP A 180 -3.57 8.17 -0.12
C TRP A 180 -4.46 9.04 0.75
N VAL A 181 -3.92 10.18 1.16
CA VAL A 181 -4.63 11.23 1.88
C VAL A 181 -4.24 12.59 1.31
N ASN A 182 -5.16 13.54 1.44
CA ASN A 182 -4.97 14.95 1.05
C ASN A 182 -4.57 15.19 -0.41
N ILE A 183 -4.77 14.22 -1.30
CA ILE A 183 -4.72 14.45 -2.75
C ILE A 183 -6.12 14.32 -3.35
N ALA A 184 -6.36 15.01 -4.45
CA ALA A 184 -7.55 14.76 -5.27
C ALA A 184 -7.58 13.31 -5.79
N PRO A 185 -8.74 12.79 -6.24
CA PRO A 185 -8.83 11.41 -6.73
C PRO A 185 -7.79 11.13 -7.83
N PRO A 186 -6.92 10.11 -7.66
CA PRO A 186 -5.87 9.84 -8.62
C PRO A 186 -6.42 9.53 -10.01
N THR A 187 -5.82 10.16 -11.02
CA THR A 187 -6.12 9.93 -12.43
C THR A 187 -5.30 8.79 -13.01
N LEU A 188 -4.06 8.63 -12.53
CA LEU A 188 -3.10 7.62 -12.96
C LEU A 188 -2.27 7.14 -11.75
N GLY A 189 -1.87 5.88 -11.79
CA GLY A 189 -0.96 5.30 -10.81
C GLY A 189 0.07 4.43 -11.51
N HIS A 190 1.34 4.70 -11.23
CA HIS A 190 2.47 4.10 -11.93
C HIS A 190 3.55 3.62 -10.96
N VAL A 191 4.35 2.68 -11.44
CA VAL A 191 5.73 2.49 -11.00
C VAL A 191 6.66 2.78 -12.17
N HIS A 192 7.60 3.69 -11.96
CA HIS A 192 8.62 4.08 -12.92
C HIS A 192 9.96 3.43 -12.57
N GLN A 193 10.84 3.29 -13.56
CA GLN A 193 12.25 2.97 -13.35
C GLN A 193 13.09 4.24 -13.41
N GLY A 194 13.41 4.79 -12.26
CA GLY A 194 14.25 5.96 -12.09
C GLY A 194 14.83 5.99 -10.68
N ARG A 195 16.10 6.37 -10.59
CA ARG A 195 16.78 6.59 -9.31
C ARG A 195 16.19 7.80 -8.59
N PHE A 196 16.50 7.90 -7.30
CA PHE A 196 16.16 9.09 -6.52
C PHE A 196 16.58 10.38 -7.25
N GLY A 197 15.68 11.37 -7.28
CA GLY A 197 15.90 12.64 -7.97
C GLY A 197 15.87 12.58 -9.51
N GLN A 198 15.61 11.42 -10.12
CA GLN A 198 15.56 11.27 -11.58
C GLN A 198 14.20 10.73 -12.04
N ASN A 199 13.61 11.40 -13.04
CA ASN A 199 12.46 10.88 -13.75
C ASN A 199 12.85 9.67 -14.62
N GLY A 200 11.92 8.73 -14.75
CA GLY A 200 12.14 7.49 -15.49
C GLY A 200 10.93 7.04 -16.30
N ASP A 201 11.10 6.01 -17.13
CA ASP A 201 10.01 5.44 -17.90
C ASP A 201 9.04 4.64 -17.00
N VAL A 202 7.75 4.66 -17.34
CA VAL A 202 6.74 3.81 -16.70
C VAL A 202 7.07 2.34 -16.99
N LYS A 203 7.18 1.52 -15.94
CA LYS A 203 7.34 0.07 -16.06
C LYS A 203 6.08 -0.70 -15.71
N PHE A 204 5.36 -0.25 -14.69
CA PHE A 204 4.11 -0.88 -14.28
C PHE A 204 2.99 0.17 -14.25
N PRO A 205 2.11 0.19 -15.27
CA PRO A 205 0.95 1.06 -15.26
C PRO A 205 -0.15 0.48 -14.39
N LEU A 206 -0.07 0.70 -13.06
CA LEU A 206 -0.95 0.12 -12.05
C LEU A 206 -2.42 0.40 -12.36
N PHE A 207 -2.75 1.65 -12.73
CA PHE A 207 -4.02 2.01 -13.34
C PHE A 207 -3.88 3.23 -14.24
N THR A 208 -4.68 3.27 -15.31
CA THR A 208 -4.61 4.28 -16.39
C THR A 208 -5.91 5.04 -16.61
N THR A 209 -6.89 4.86 -15.73
CA THR A 209 -8.14 5.61 -15.71
C THR A 209 -8.37 6.19 -14.32
N PRO A 210 -9.15 7.27 -14.19
CA PRO A 210 -9.39 7.88 -12.90
C PRO A 210 -10.07 6.95 -11.90
N VAL A 211 -9.62 7.01 -10.66
CA VAL A 211 -10.29 6.38 -9.52
C VAL A 211 -11.50 7.26 -9.11
N PRO A 212 -12.66 6.68 -8.77
CA PRO A 212 -13.82 7.45 -8.36
C PRO A 212 -13.58 8.33 -7.13
N ALA A 213 -14.26 9.47 -7.07
CA ALA A 213 -14.23 10.36 -5.91
C ALA A 213 -14.68 9.65 -4.62
N GLY A 214 -14.07 10.02 -3.50
CA GLY A 214 -14.35 9.41 -2.19
C GLY A 214 -13.59 8.11 -1.90
N VAL A 215 -12.98 7.49 -2.92
CA VAL A 215 -12.04 6.37 -2.75
C VAL A 215 -10.69 6.90 -2.29
N PHE A 216 -10.12 6.29 -1.27
CA PHE A 216 -8.82 6.66 -0.70
C PHE A 216 -7.83 5.49 -0.66
N ALA A 217 -8.26 4.27 -0.99
CA ALA A 217 -7.37 3.12 -1.13
C ALA A 217 -7.89 2.13 -2.16
N VAL A 218 -6.97 1.46 -2.86
CA VAL A 218 -7.28 0.46 -3.89
C VAL A 218 -6.28 -0.68 -3.86
N SER A 219 -6.71 -1.84 -4.32
CA SER A 219 -5.82 -2.97 -4.63
C SER A 219 -6.15 -3.53 -6.01
N GLY A 220 -5.13 -4.07 -6.66
CA GLY A 220 -5.24 -4.61 -8.02
C GLY A 220 -4.09 -5.54 -8.38
N SER A 221 -4.15 -6.04 -9.61
CA SER A 221 -3.10 -6.90 -10.15
C SER A 221 -2.87 -6.59 -11.62
N LEU A 222 -1.60 -6.47 -12.00
CA LEU A 222 -1.17 -6.50 -13.38
C LEU A 222 -0.70 -7.90 -13.72
N VAL A 223 -1.22 -8.46 -14.81
CA VAL A 223 -0.82 -9.79 -15.32
C VAL A 223 0.00 -9.64 -16.59
N ASN A 224 0.74 -10.69 -16.97
CA ASN A 224 1.54 -10.73 -18.20
C ASN A 224 2.60 -9.62 -18.28
N GLN A 225 3.20 -9.27 -17.15
CA GLN A 225 4.26 -8.27 -17.08
C GLN A 225 5.60 -8.84 -17.56
N ASP A 226 6.48 -7.98 -18.08
CA ASP A 226 7.81 -8.36 -18.55
C ASP A 226 8.63 -8.96 -17.38
N PRO A 227 9.04 -10.25 -17.46
CA PRO A 227 9.85 -10.87 -16.42
C PRO A 227 11.18 -10.15 -16.15
N SER A 228 11.71 -9.42 -17.12
CA SER A 228 12.93 -8.62 -16.94
C SER A 228 12.70 -7.44 -16.00
N ALA A 229 11.59 -6.70 -16.17
CA ALA A 229 11.20 -5.61 -15.30
C ALA A 229 10.87 -6.12 -13.87
N ILE A 230 10.21 -7.28 -13.76
CA ILE A 230 9.95 -7.94 -12.46
C ILE A 230 11.25 -8.20 -11.71
N ARG A 231 12.24 -8.83 -12.36
CA ARG A 231 13.53 -9.09 -11.73
C ARG A 231 14.27 -7.81 -11.35
N GLN A 232 14.19 -6.77 -12.19
CA GLN A 232 14.85 -5.50 -11.89
C GLN A 232 14.25 -4.82 -10.65
N VAL A 233 12.91 -4.76 -10.52
CA VAL A 233 12.27 -4.13 -9.35
C VAL A 233 12.45 -4.98 -8.08
N GLN A 234 12.53 -6.30 -8.20
CA GLN A 234 12.84 -7.19 -7.08
C GLN A 234 14.28 -7.02 -6.58
N ASN A 235 15.25 -6.97 -7.50
CA ASN A 235 16.67 -6.95 -7.14
C ASN A 235 17.18 -5.55 -6.78
N ASN A 236 16.60 -4.51 -7.39
CA ASN A 236 17.03 -3.13 -7.21
C ASN A 236 15.80 -2.23 -7.01
N PRO A 237 14.98 -2.44 -5.96
CA PRO A 237 13.76 -1.64 -5.75
C PRO A 237 14.06 -0.14 -5.66
N GLY A 238 15.22 0.26 -5.12
CA GLY A 238 15.66 1.65 -5.05
C GLY A 238 15.90 2.35 -6.40
N ASP A 239 15.96 1.59 -7.51
CA ASP A 239 15.99 2.14 -8.89
C ASP A 239 14.57 2.40 -9.44
N PHE A 240 13.53 2.23 -8.62
CA PHE A 240 12.12 2.40 -9.01
C PHE A 240 11.39 3.31 -8.02
N TYR A 241 10.31 3.94 -8.50
CA TYR A 241 9.44 4.74 -7.64
C TYR A 241 7.97 4.57 -7.99
N SER A 242 7.13 4.64 -6.95
CA SER A 242 5.69 4.78 -7.11
C SER A 242 5.34 6.24 -7.36
N ASN A 243 4.33 6.46 -8.20
CA ASN A 243 3.83 7.78 -8.52
C ASN A 243 2.30 7.77 -8.69
N LEU A 244 1.64 8.77 -8.12
CA LEU A 244 0.20 9.03 -8.32
C LEU A 244 0.03 10.41 -8.94
N HIS A 245 -0.88 10.53 -9.90
CA HIS A 245 -1.18 11.78 -10.58
C HIS A 245 -2.60 12.22 -10.25
N THR A 246 -2.83 13.52 -10.21
CA THR A 246 -4.16 14.12 -10.03
C THR A 246 -4.47 15.11 -11.14
N PRO A 247 -5.72 15.61 -11.28
CA PRO A 247 -6.02 16.68 -12.23
C PRO A 247 -5.19 17.95 -11.98
N GLU A 248 -4.95 18.29 -10.71
CA GLU A 248 -4.19 19.45 -10.27
C GLU A 248 -2.69 19.28 -10.54
N PHE A 249 -2.15 18.09 -10.30
CA PHE A 249 -0.74 17.73 -10.47
C PHE A 249 -0.59 16.60 -11.51
N PRO A 250 -0.78 16.91 -12.81
CA PRO A 250 -0.81 15.90 -13.86
C PRO A 250 0.56 15.28 -14.14
N ASP A 251 1.65 15.96 -13.80
CA ASP A 251 3.01 15.44 -13.98
C ASP A 251 3.48 14.59 -12.78
N GLY A 252 2.70 14.56 -11.69
CA GLY A 252 2.96 13.77 -10.47
C GLY A 252 2.50 14.51 -9.22
N ALA A 253 1.52 13.98 -8.50
CA ALA A 253 1.03 14.55 -7.23
C ALA A 253 1.90 14.11 -6.06
N VAL A 254 2.22 12.82 -5.97
CA VAL A 254 3.08 12.26 -4.92
C VAL A 254 3.99 11.17 -5.49
N ARG A 255 5.24 11.16 -5.01
CA ARG A 255 6.30 10.23 -5.44
C ARG A 255 6.99 9.61 -4.24
N GLY A 256 7.40 8.34 -4.37
CA GLY A 256 8.22 7.66 -3.37
C GLY A 256 9.05 6.55 -3.97
N GLN A 257 10.35 6.48 -3.65
CA GLN A 257 11.21 5.37 -4.09
C GLN A 257 10.74 4.05 -3.45
N LEU A 258 10.82 2.96 -4.22
CA LEU A 258 10.55 1.63 -3.70
C LEU A 258 11.72 1.12 -2.85
N PHE A 259 11.40 0.43 -1.77
CA PHE A 259 12.33 -0.30 -0.92
C PHE A 259 11.71 -1.65 -0.53
N GLY A 260 12.52 -2.68 -0.28
CA GLY A 260 12.05 -4.04 -0.06
C GLY A 260 12.32 -4.58 1.34
N ASN A 261 11.43 -5.43 1.83
CA ASN A 261 11.75 -6.37 2.91
C ASN A 261 12.63 -7.46 2.30
N ASP A 262 13.94 -7.44 2.57
CA ASP A 262 14.86 -8.46 2.08
C ASP A 262 14.61 -9.81 2.79
N LEU A 263 13.65 -10.59 2.27
CA LEU A 263 13.46 -12.02 2.53
C LEU A 263 13.84 -12.80 1.27
N GLY A 264 15.13 -12.77 0.94
CA GLY A 264 15.69 -13.64 -0.09
C GLY A 264 15.65 -15.11 0.35
N TYR A 265 14.76 -15.91 -0.24
CA TYR A 265 14.95 -17.37 -0.28
C TYR A 265 15.69 -17.73 -1.58
N GLY A 266 16.97 -17.38 -1.63
CA GLY A 266 17.91 -18.05 -2.51
C GLY A 266 18.35 -19.35 -1.82
N THR A 267 17.88 -20.50 -2.28
CA THR A 267 18.45 -21.79 -1.91
C THR A 267 19.89 -21.85 -2.41
N SER A 268 20.82 -21.37 -1.60
CA SER A 268 22.20 -21.81 -1.70
C SER A 268 22.25 -23.21 -1.10
N THR A 269 22.32 -24.21 -1.97
CA THR A 269 22.70 -25.56 -1.59
C THR A 269 24.14 -25.50 -1.05
N SER A 270 24.29 -25.27 0.26
CA SER A 270 25.54 -25.58 0.95
C SER A 270 25.65 -27.09 1.06
N SER A 271 26.50 -27.68 0.24
CA SER A 271 27.00 -29.03 0.46
C SER A 271 27.69 -29.07 1.82
N GLU A 272 27.14 -29.83 2.76
CA GLU A 272 27.73 -30.14 4.06
C GLU A 272 29.15 -30.73 3.90
N PRO A 273 30.14 -30.29 4.70
CA PRO A 273 31.29 -31.11 5.00
C PRO A 273 30.91 -32.07 6.14
N LYS A 274 31.07 -33.35 5.83
CA LYS A 274 30.91 -34.50 6.70
C LYS A 274 31.73 -34.38 7.99
N GLU A 275 31.04 -34.62 9.10
CA GLU A 275 31.53 -34.74 10.47
C GLU A 275 32.67 -35.78 10.60
N THR A 276 33.77 -35.41 11.28
CA THR A 276 34.71 -36.37 11.88
C THR A 276 35.10 -35.91 13.29
N THR A 277 35.04 -36.87 14.22
CA THR A 277 35.16 -36.83 15.68
C THR A 277 36.61 -36.61 16.22
N PRO A 278 36.81 -36.46 17.55
CA PRO A 278 37.65 -35.41 18.14
C PRO A 278 39.08 -35.83 18.51
N GLY A 279 39.98 -34.85 18.53
CA GLY A 279 41.34 -34.95 19.07
C GLY A 279 41.70 -33.72 19.91
N ASN A 280 41.97 -33.96 21.19
CA ASN A 280 42.32 -33.00 22.23
C ASN A 280 43.77 -32.48 22.08
N SER A 281 44.01 -31.16 22.16
CA SER A 281 45.14 -30.57 22.89
C SER A 281 45.19 -29.02 22.82
N GLY A 282 45.23 -28.40 23.99
CA GLY A 282 46.18 -27.34 24.33
C GLY A 282 46.06 -25.95 23.68
N GLY A 283 45.40 -25.03 24.41
CA GLY A 283 45.89 -23.66 24.69
C GLY A 283 46.15 -22.68 23.55
N SER A 284 45.30 -21.66 23.45
CA SER A 284 45.69 -20.25 23.65
C SER A 284 44.46 -19.36 23.45
N ALA A 285 44.16 -18.53 24.45
CA ALA A 285 43.15 -17.50 24.35
C ALA A 285 43.51 -16.52 23.21
N SER A 286 42.55 -16.29 22.32
CA SER A 286 42.54 -15.15 21.40
C SER A 286 41.12 -14.59 21.38
N SER A 287 40.98 -13.34 21.82
CA SER A 287 39.72 -12.62 21.88
C SER A 287 39.18 -12.38 20.47
N THR A 288 38.03 -12.95 20.14
CA THR A 288 37.26 -12.54 18.96
C THR A 288 36.12 -11.63 19.41
N ASN A 289 36.21 -10.36 19.01
CA ASN A 289 35.10 -9.41 18.97
C ASN A 289 33.91 -10.08 18.26
N GLY A 290 32.81 -10.28 18.96
CA GLY A 290 31.58 -10.82 18.38
C GLY A 290 31.02 -9.83 17.35
N LYS A 291 31.05 -10.20 16.07
CA LYS A 291 30.23 -9.51 15.06
C LYS A 291 28.78 -9.88 15.34
N ALA A 292 27.99 -8.86 15.69
CA ALA A 292 26.54 -8.87 15.69
C ALA A 292 25.98 -9.72 14.54
N ALA A 293 25.13 -10.71 14.83
CA ALA A 293 24.54 -11.54 13.80
C ALA A 293 23.54 -10.71 12.97
N PRO A 294 23.63 -10.71 11.63
CA PRO A 294 22.64 -10.04 10.78
C PRO A 294 21.23 -10.59 11.00
N ARG A 295 20.24 -9.71 11.04
CA ARG A 295 18.81 -10.07 11.08
C ARG A 295 18.01 -9.15 10.17
N SER A 296 16.86 -9.61 9.69
CA SER A 296 15.99 -8.76 8.88
C SER A 296 15.44 -7.61 9.71
N GLY A 297 15.28 -6.45 9.08
CA GLY A 297 14.81 -5.25 9.76
C GLY A 297 14.29 -4.18 8.83
N ARG A 298 13.68 -3.17 9.44
CA ARG A 298 13.18 -1.97 8.78
C ARG A 298 13.31 -0.73 9.66
N ALA A 299 13.49 0.40 9.01
CA ALA A 299 13.44 1.72 9.61
C ALA A 299 12.86 2.71 8.59
N THR A 300 12.13 3.71 9.09
CA THR A 300 11.74 4.88 8.30
C THR A 300 12.60 6.04 8.75
N LEU A 301 13.29 6.69 7.82
CA LEU A 301 14.06 7.90 8.08
C LEU A 301 13.27 9.10 7.57
N LEU A 302 13.17 10.14 8.38
CA LEU A 302 12.48 11.38 8.04
C LEU A 302 13.49 12.53 8.04
N ASP A 303 13.29 13.47 7.12
CA ASP A 303 14.25 14.56 6.92
C ASP A 303 14.19 15.64 7.99
N ASP A 304 13.02 15.88 8.58
CA ASP A 304 12.87 16.87 9.64
C ASP A 304 12.70 16.19 11.01
N PRO A 305 13.15 16.84 12.10
CA PRO A 305 12.83 16.40 13.43
C PRO A 305 11.36 16.66 13.74
N GLY A 306 10.72 15.75 14.48
CA GLY A 306 9.31 15.91 14.86
C GLY A 306 8.60 14.61 15.19
N PRO A 307 7.32 14.68 15.57
CA PRO A 307 6.49 13.49 15.66
C PRO A 307 6.37 12.86 14.26
N PHE A 308 6.32 11.53 14.17
CA PHE A 308 6.16 10.76 12.91
C PHE A 308 4.78 10.93 12.24
N SER A 309 4.13 12.05 12.50
CA SER A 309 2.83 12.48 11.96
C SER A 309 2.95 13.79 11.17
N GLY A 310 4.18 14.24 10.87
CA GLY A 310 4.47 15.44 10.09
C GLY A 310 4.68 15.14 8.61
N LYS A 311 4.63 16.18 7.78
CA LYS A 311 4.72 16.13 6.30
C LYS A 311 6.17 16.02 5.77
N SER A 312 7.07 15.50 6.59
CA SER A 312 8.49 15.50 6.28
C SER A 312 8.79 14.46 5.21
N PRO A 313 9.60 14.78 4.19
CA PRO A 313 10.05 13.78 3.24
C PRO A 313 10.68 12.61 3.98
N SER A 314 10.39 11.40 3.50
CA SER A 314 10.82 10.19 4.19
C SER A 314 11.36 9.15 3.23
N GLN A 315 12.16 8.24 3.78
CA GLN A 315 12.63 7.05 3.08
C GLN A 315 12.48 5.85 4.00
N GLY A 316 11.95 4.75 3.46
CA GLY A 316 12.04 3.47 4.14
C GLY A 316 13.35 2.77 3.78
N VAL A 317 13.93 2.12 4.76
CA VAL A 317 15.13 1.28 4.61
C VAL A 317 14.78 -0.06 5.24
N ALA A 318 14.92 -1.14 4.48
CA ALA A 318 14.68 -2.48 4.98
C ALA A 318 15.69 -3.45 4.35
N GLY A 319 16.05 -4.48 5.12
CA GLY A 319 16.90 -5.56 4.65
C GLY A 319 17.56 -6.35 5.77
N THR A 320 18.57 -7.15 5.44
CA THR A 320 19.29 -7.99 6.40
C THR A 320 20.76 -7.59 6.48
N GLY A 321 21.27 -7.37 7.69
CA GLY A 321 22.65 -6.91 7.87
C GLY A 321 22.82 -5.46 7.47
N CYS A 322 23.90 -5.14 6.75
CA CYS A 322 24.19 -3.76 6.37
C CYS A 322 23.46 -3.34 5.09
N VAL A 323 22.69 -2.27 5.17
CA VAL A 323 21.90 -1.72 4.06
C VAL A 323 22.20 -0.23 3.91
N ASP A 324 22.63 0.18 2.72
CA ASP A 324 22.82 1.60 2.39
C ASP A 324 21.47 2.29 2.22
N VAL A 325 21.36 3.52 2.72
CA VAL A 325 20.13 4.30 2.60
C VAL A 325 20.08 4.99 1.24
N SER A 326 18.88 5.17 0.68
CA SER A 326 18.74 5.80 -0.64
C SER A 326 19.09 7.30 -0.63
N ARG A 327 18.97 7.96 0.51
CA ARG A 327 19.29 9.39 0.70
C ARG A 327 20.22 9.54 1.91
N PRO A 328 21.54 9.42 1.74
CA PRO A 328 22.49 9.54 2.85
C PRO A 328 22.56 10.99 3.34
N GLY A 329 22.66 11.15 4.66
CA GLY A 329 22.97 12.44 5.28
C GLY A 329 21.86 13.48 5.26
N VAL A 330 20.60 13.07 5.17
CA VAL A 330 19.43 13.98 5.23
C VAL A 330 18.48 13.68 6.39
N ALA A 331 18.67 12.56 7.08
CA ALA A 331 17.76 12.13 8.13
C ALA A 331 17.95 12.95 9.41
N SER A 332 16.85 13.49 9.92
CA SER A 332 16.77 14.13 11.24
C SER A 332 15.88 13.37 12.23
N ALA A 333 15.14 12.35 11.79
CA ALA A 333 14.41 11.43 12.67
C ALA A 333 14.39 9.99 12.12
N VAL A 334 14.18 9.02 13.01
CA VAL A 334 14.14 7.59 12.70
C VAL A 334 12.99 6.92 13.43
N GLN A 335 12.15 6.21 12.69
CA GLN A 335 11.17 5.27 13.24
C GLN A 335 11.69 3.85 13.04
N THR A 336 11.70 3.04 14.10
CA THR A 336 12.14 1.64 13.98
C THR A 336 11.48 0.75 15.03
N GLU A 337 11.12 -0.47 14.62
CA GLU A 337 10.46 -1.45 15.47
C GLU A 337 11.45 -2.27 16.31
N GLN A 338 12.75 -2.08 16.08
CA GLN A 338 13.80 -2.87 16.69
C GLN A 338 15.09 -2.07 16.81
N PRO A 339 16.01 -2.42 17.73
CA PRO A 339 17.31 -1.76 17.78
C PRO A 339 18.06 -1.89 16.44
N ILE A 340 18.57 -0.77 15.93
CA ILE A 340 19.40 -0.69 14.72
C ILE A 340 20.71 0.03 15.02
N ASN A 341 21.75 -0.25 14.25
CA ASN A 341 23.00 0.53 14.31
C ASN A 341 23.13 1.36 13.04
N VAL A 342 23.10 2.67 13.15
CA VAL A 342 23.21 3.59 12.02
C VAL A 342 24.65 4.05 11.85
N TRP A 343 25.08 4.26 10.60
CA TRP A 343 26.46 4.57 10.24
C TRP A 343 26.54 5.80 9.36
N SER A 344 27.63 6.57 9.50
CA SER A 344 27.82 7.81 8.76
C SER A 344 28.35 7.62 7.34
N GLY A 345 28.84 6.43 7.01
CA GLY A 345 29.32 6.04 5.68
C GLY A 345 28.54 4.85 5.11
N PRO A 346 28.60 4.64 3.78
CA PRO A 346 28.02 3.45 3.14
C PRO A 346 28.76 2.17 3.59
N GLY A 347 28.10 1.02 3.47
CA GLY A 347 28.65 -0.28 3.84
C GLY A 347 28.92 -0.43 5.34
N CYS A 348 28.21 0.32 6.19
CA CYS A 348 28.37 0.32 7.64
C CYS A 348 29.79 0.70 8.05
N THR A 349 30.25 1.82 7.52
CA THR A 349 31.57 2.41 7.78
C THR A 349 31.44 3.79 8.41
N GLY A 350 32.51 4.29 9.03
CA GLY A 350 32.52 5.61 9.68
C GLY A 350 32.00 5.58 11.12
N ASP A 351 31.47 6.72 11.57
CA ASP A 351 30.89 6.85 12.91
C ASP A 351 29.59 6.04 13.00
N SER A 352 29.33 5.41 14.14
CA SER A 352 28.15 4.58 14.34
C SER A 352 27.37 4.96 15.60
N LEU A 353 26.05 4.82 15.57
CA LEU A 353 25.17 5.01 16.72
C LEU A 353 24.09 3.92 16.78
N VAL A 354 23.89 3.33 17.96
CA VAL A 354 22.76 2.43 18.21
C VAL A 354 21.50 3.25 18.48
N ILE A 355 20.46 3.02 17.69
CA ILE A 355 19.12 3.55 17.87
C ILE A 355 18.24 2.41 18.37
N SER A 356 17.81 2.46 19.63
CA SER A 356 17.06 1.38 20.29
C SER A 356 15.55 1.42 20.03
N GLY A 357 15.07 2.42 19.29
CA GLY A 357 13.67 2.63 18.95
C GLY A 357 13.48 4.01 18.32
N ASP A 358 12.22 4.36 18.13
CA ASP A 358 11.77 5.66 17.64
C ASP A 358 12.54 6.84 18.23
N THR A 359 13.22 7.59 17.36
CA THR A 359 14.01 8.77 17.67
C THR A 359 13.50 9.94 16.83
N THR A 360 12.78 10.86 17.46
CA THR A 360 12.11 11.99 16.79
C THR A 360 13.04 13.17 16.48
N ASP A 361 14.29 13.16 16.96
CA ASP A 361 15.25 14.24 16.77
C ASP A 361 16.68 13.71 16.94
N LEU A 362 17.35 13.46 15.82
CA LEU A 362 18.70 12.90 15.76
C LEU A 362 19.77 13.89 16.23
N SER A 363 19.48 15.20 16.26
CA SER A 363 20.40 16.20 16.80
C SER A 363 20.67 15.97 18.29
N LYS A 364 19.67 15.49 19.04
CA LYS A 364 19.79 15.17 20.47
C LYS A 364 20.73 14.00 20.76
N VAL A 365 20.97 13.15 19.77
CA VAL A 365 21.87 12.00 19.86
C VAL A 365 23.14 12.20 19.01
N GLY A 366 23.37 13.41 18.49
CA GLY A 366 24.59 13.78 17.77
C GLY A 366 24.73 13.15 16.38
N PHE A 367 23.64 12.66 15.80
CA PHE A 367 23.63 11.90 14.54
C PHE A 367 22.71 12.49 13.45
N ASN A 368 22.34 13.78 13.59
CA ASN A 368 21.57 14.51 12.58
C ASN A 368 22.31 14.56 11.24
N ASP A 369 21.61 14.33 10.14
CA ASP A 369 22.15 14.46 8.78
C ASP A 369 23.41 13.61 8.53
N LYS A 370 23.56 12.51 9.28
CA LYS A 370 24.73 11.62 9.16
C LYS A 370 24.40 10.25 8.58
N ILE A 371 23.20 9.73 8.77
CA ILE A 371 22.88 8.34 8.41
C ILE A 371 23.11 8.11 6.92
N ALA A 372 24.03 7.21 6.59
CA ALA A 372 24.34 6.77 5.23
C ALA A 372 24.14 5.26 5.03
N SER A 373 24.19 4.47 6.10
CA SER A 373 23.79 3.06 6.09
C SER A 373 23.26 2.63 7.45
N ILE A 374 22.49 1.54 7.46
CA ILE A 374 21.89 0.95 8.65
C ILE A 374 22.27 -0.53 8.72
N PHE A 375 22.71 -0.98 9.88
CA PHE A 375 22.89 -2.38 10.18
C PHE A 375 21.69 -2.92 10.97
N PHE A 376 21.02 -3.91 10.38
CA PHE A 376 19.99 -4.73 11.03
C PHE A 376 20.64 -6.04 11.52
N GLY A 377 20.81 -6.17 12.83
CA GLY A 377 21.38 -7.35 13.48
C GLY A 377 21.26 -7.30 15.00
N ASP A 378 21.80 -8.29 15.70
CA ASP A 378 21.81 -8.32 17.17
C ASP A 378 22.81 -7.30 17.71
N ILE A 379 22.36 -6.31 18.49
CA ILE A 379 23.15 -5.13 18.87
C ILE A 379 23.47 -5.12 20.34
#